data_AF-H0HMZ0-F1
#
_entry.id   AF-H0HMZ0-F1
#
_cell.length_a   1.000
_cell.length_b   1.000
_cell.length_c   1.000
_cell.angle_alpha   90.00
_cell.angle_beta   90.00
_cell.angle_gamma   90.00
#
_symmetry.space_group_name_H-M   'P 1'
#
loop_
_entity.id
_entity.type
_entity.pdbx_description
1 polymer ?
#
loop_
_entity_poly.entity_id
_entity_poly.type
_entity_poly.pdbx_seq_one_letter_code
_entity_poly.pdbx_strand_id
1 'polypeptide(L)'
;MSIKHPRAALAGIGMAVGISVLAAIGAGAQETAPTPAAPAAPAQTAPDPATVVATVNGQTITEADLTLAEADLDQQFSQLPPEQRRAAALSALIEIRLLASEAEAKGLDKDPEFERRMAFLQQRALHSAVIDSEVSSKITDEEIRKRYDTEVSSTPPVNEVKARHILVKTKEEADAIIKQLDAGGDFEKLANENTTDPSGKETGGDLGYFGPGQMVPEFEKAAFALDVGAYSKEPVQSQFGFHVIKVEDKRTQQPPAFDQVKDQIRSILLRENYFALVKSLRGAAKVDIADAELKKAIEQVDGAQ
;
A
#
# COMPACT_ATOMS: atom_id res chain seq x y z
N MET A 1 51.34 -2.42 -0.13
CA MET A 1 50.65 -3.12 -1.23
C MET A 1 49.21 -2.63 -1.26
N SER A 2 48.88 -1.77 -2.22
CA SER A 2 47.58 -1.08 -2.31
C SER A 2 46.70 -1.84 -3.31
N ILE A 3 45.60 -2.43 -2.84
CA ILE A 3 44.67 -3.20 -3.66
C ILE A 3 43.53 -2.26 -4.05
N LYS A 4 43.53 -1.79 -5.30
CA LYS A 4 42.44 -1.01 -5.90
C LYS A 4 41.32 -1.97 -6.29
N HIS A 5 40.11 -1.73 -5.79
CA HIS A 5 38.88 -2.35 -6.31
C HIS A 5 38.35 -1.51 -7.48
N PRO A 6 37.94 -2.10 -8.62
CA PRO A 6 37.22 -1.35 -9.63
C PRO A 6 35.75 -1.20 -9.18
N ARG A 7 35.27 0.04 -9.11
CA ARG A 7 33.86 0.36 -8.97
C ARG A 7 33.17 0.11 -10.31
N ALA A 8 32.32 -0.90 -10.39
CA ALA A 8 31.38 -1.05 -11.49
C ALA A 8 30.36 0.10 -11.43
N ALA A 9 30.34 0.93 -12.47
CA ALA A 9 29.32 1.96 -12.62
C ALA A 9 28.02 1.30 -13.09
N LEU A 10 26.98 1.34 -12.26
CA LEU A 10 25.61 1.18 -12.74
C LEU A 10 25.30 2.39 -13.63
N ALA A 11 25.39 2.20 -14.95
CA ALA A 11 24.82 3.14 -15.89
C ALA A 11 23.30 2.97 -15.88
N GLY A 12 22.61 3.81 -15.10
CA GLY A 12 21.19 4.04 -15.27
C GLY A 12 20.96 4.57 -16.68
N ILE A 13 20.10 3.91 -17.45
CA ILE A 13 19.67 4.39 -18.76
C ILE A 13 18.72 5.55 -18.51
N GLY A 14 19.29 6.74 -18.35
CA GLY A 14 18.57 7.99 -18.55
C GLY A 14 18.44 8.20 -20.06
N MET A 15 17.22 8.08 -20.59
CA MET A 15 16.91 8.42 -21.96
C MET A 15 17.03 9.95 -22.11
N ALA A 16 18.18 10.41 -22.59
CA ALA A 16 18.40 11.83 -22.86
C ALA A 16 17.73 12.19 -24.19
N VAL A 17 16.42 12.47 -24.17
CA VAL A 17 15.69 12.95 -25.35
C VAL A 17 16.09 14.41 -25.60
N GLY A 18 16.88 14.65 -26.64
CA GLY A 18 17.29 15.99 -27.07
C GLY A 18 16.18 16.68 -27.88
N ILE A 19 15.16 17.22 -27.23
CA ILE A 19 14.10 17.98 -27.92
C ILE A 19 14.55 19.43 -28.13
N SER A 20 14.84 19.81 -29.37
CA SER A 20 14.96 21.21 -29.77
C SER A 20 13.57 21.84 -29.84
N VAL A 21 13.21 22.63 -28.82
CA VAL A 21 11.92 23.34 -28.74
C VAL A 21 11.95 24.56 -29.66
N LEU A 22 11.11 24.56 -30.69
CA LEU A 22 10.77 25.77 -31.45
C LEU A 22 9.61 26.48 -30.72
N ALA A 23 9.94 27.55 -29.99
CA ALA A 23 8.96 28.39 -29.33
C ALA A 23 8.27 29.32 -30.33
N ALA A 24 6.95 29.22 -30.47
CA ALA A 24 6.10 30.25 -31.04
C ALA A 24 5.02 30.64 -30.03
N ILE A 25 5.16 31.86 -29.51
CA ILE A 25 4.26 32.50 -28.56
C ILE A 25 3.05 33.03 -29.33
N GLY A 26 1.84 32.64 -28.90
CA GLY A 26 0.58 33.22 -29.35
C GLY A 26 -0.31 33.49 -28.15
N ALA A 27 -0.31 34.74 -27.69
CA ALA A 27 -1.17 35.24 -26.62
C ALA A 27 -2.62 35.41 -27.09
N GLY A 28 -3.58 35.04 -26.25
CA GLY A 28 -5.00 35.27 -26.48
C GLY A 28 -5.84 34.68 -25.36
N ALA A 29 -5.89 35.35 -24.20
CA ALA A 29 -6.86 35.05 -23.15
C ALA A 29 -8.23 35.62 -23.56
N GLN A 30 -9.19 34.74 -23.83
CA GLN A 30 -10.61 35.08 -23.86
C GLN A 30 -11.36 34.11 -22.95
N GLU A 31 -11.96 34.66 -21.91
CA GLU A 31 -12.82 33.99 -20.95
C GLU A 31 -14.15 33.64 -21.65
N THR A 32 -14.34 32.36 -22.00
CA THR A 32 -15.60 31.86 -22.58
C THR A 32 -16.41 31.13 -21.51
N ALA A 33 -17.68 31.52 -21.39
CA ALA A 33 -18.71 30.88 -20.56
C ALA A 33 -18.81 29.36 -20.79
N PRO A 34 -19.29 28.56 -19.81
CA PRO A 34 -19.34 27.11 -19.92
C PRO A 34 -20.31 26.68 -21.03
N THR A 35 -19.76 26.06 -22.08
CA THR A 35 -20.50 25.40 -23.16
C THR A 35 -21.32 24.23 -22.58
N PRO A 36 -22.59 24.03 -22.98
CA PRO A 36 -23.35 22.85 -22.58
C PRO A 36 -22.61 21.58 -23.02
N ALA A 37 -22.57 20.58 -22.12
CA ALA A 37 -21.88 19.32 -22.37
C ALA A 37 -22.34 18.71 -23.70
N ALA A 38 -21.41 18.59 -24.63
CA ALA A 38 -21.63 17.90 -25.89
C ALA A 38 -22.02 16.43 -25.60
N PRO A 39 -22.92 15.83 -26.40
CA PRO A 39 -23.24 14.42 -26.27
C PRO A 39 -21.95 13.61 -26.36
N ALA A 40 -21.79 12.63 -25.47
CA ALA A 40 -20.62 11.76 -25.42
C ALA A 40 -20.35 11.22 -26.84
N ALA A 41 -19.19 11.58 -27.39
CA ALA A 41 -18.75 11.07 -28.68
C ALA A 41 -18.78 9.53 -28.62
N PRO A 42 -19.24 8.85 -29.69
CA PRO A 42 -19.19 7.40 -29.75
C PRO A 42 -17.76 6.95 -29.44
N ALA A 43 -17.62 5.95 -28.57
CA ALA A 43 -16.33 5.37 -28.21
C ALA A 43 -15.57 5.05 -29.49
N GLN A 44 -14.48 5.77 -29.74
CA GLN A 44 -13.62 5.52 -30.89
C GLN A 44 -13.07 4.11 -30.71
N THR A 45 -13.41 3.22 -31.63
CA THR A 45 -12.87 1.87 -31.65
C THR A 45 -11.35 1.98 -31.65
N ALA A 46 -10.69 1.30 -30.72
CA ALA A 46 -9.23 1.30 -30.67
C ALA A 46 -8.69 0.88 -32.05
N PRO A 47 -7.67 1.59 -32.59
CA PRO A 47 -7.09 1.25 -33.88
C PRO A 47 -6.55 -0.18 -33.89
N ASP A 48 -6.62 -0.85 -35.05
CA ASP A 48 -6.11 -2.22 -35.22
C ASP A 48 -4.61 -2.25 -34.87
N PRO A 49 -4.16 -3.14 -33.94
CA PRO A 49 -2.76 -3.27 -33.54
C PRO A 49 -1.77 -3.41 -34.71
N ALA A 50 -2.20 -3.98 -35.83
CA ALA A 50 -1.37 -4.17 -37.02
C ALA A 50 -1.30 -2.94 -37.94
N THR A 51 -2.07 -1.88 -37.66
CA THR A 51 -2.08 -0.65 -38.47
C THR A 51 -0.68 -0.05 -38.53
N VAL A 52 -0.18 0.20 -39.73
CA VAL A 52 1.13 0.84 -39.92
C VAL A 52 1.01 2.33 -39.65
N VAL A 53 1.79 2.82 -38.68
CA VAL A 53 1.86 4.23 -38.28
C VAL A 53 3.02 4.95 -38.97
N ALA A 54 4.17 4.28 -39.13
CA ALA A 54 5.32 4.84 -39.84
C ALA A 54 6.23 3.75 -40.41
N THR A 55 7.26 4.14 -41.17
CA THR A 55 8.31 3.24 -41.64
C THR A 55 9.67 3.91 -41.51
N VAL A 56 10.66 3.20 -40.95
CA VAL A 56 12.03 3.69 -40.73
C VAL A 56 12.99 2.67 -41.34
N ASN A 57 13.79 3.07 -42.32
CA ASN A 57 14.73 2.18 -43.03
C ASN A 57 14.08 0.87 -43.55
N GLY A 58 12.81 0.94 -43.96
CA GLY A 58 12.05 -0.23 -44.43
C GLY A 58 11.42 -1.08 -43.31
N GLN A 59 11.69 -0.79 -42.03
CA GLN A 59 11.02 -1.44 -40.89
C GLN A 59 9.74 -0.68 -40.51
N THR A 60 8.62 -1.39 -40.41
CA THR A 60 7.29 -0.83 -40.11
C THR A 60 7.09 -0.60 -38.61
N ILE A 61 6.67 0.62 -38.24
CA ILE A 61 6.16 0.94 -36.90
C ILE A 61 4.65 0.77 -36.94
N THR A 62 4.12 -0.09 -36.07
CA THR A 62 2.69 -0.41 -35.97
C THR A 62 2.01 0.30 -34.79
N GLU A 63 0.69 0.23 -34.74
CA GLU A 63 -0.11 0.72 -33.62
C GLU A 63 0.26 0.03 -32.30
N ALA A 64 0.53 -1.28 -32.35
CA ALA A 64 1.00 -2.03 -31.19
C ALA A 64 2.35 -1.52 -30.67
N ASP A 65 3.30 -1.24 -31.58
CA ASP A 65 4.60 -0.69 -31.22
C ASP A 65 4.45 0.67 -30.51
N LEU A 66 3.57 1.52 -31.05
CA LEU A 66 3.30 2.85 -30.50
C LEU A 66 2.63 2.77 -29.13
N THR A 67 1.70 1.84 -28.94
CA THR A 67 1.04 1.60 -27.64
C THR A 67 2.06 1.18 -26.58
N LEU A 68 3.00 0.29 -26.93
CA LEU A 68 4.08 -0.11 -26.01
C LEU A 68 4.97 1.08 -25.63
N ALA A 69 5.34 1.93 -26.60
CA ALA A 69 6.15 3.11 -26.34
C ALA A 69 5.42 4.17 -25.50
N GLU A 70 4.11 4.36 -25.70
CA GLU A 70 3.30 5.25 -24.87
C GLU A 70 3.27 4.79 -23.41
N ALA A 71 3.17 3.48 -23.16
CA ALA A 71 3.18 2.92 -21.81
C ALA A 71 4.53 3.16 -21.09
N ASP A 72 5.65 3.07 -21.80
CA ASP A 72 6.99 3.32 -21.23
C ASP A 72 7.21 4.80 -20.87
N LEU A 73 6.53 5.73 -21.55
CA LEU A 73 6.66 7.18 -21.35
C LEU A 73 5.70 7.76 -20.30
N ASP A 74 4.77 6.96 -19.79
CA ASP A 74 3.58 7.44 -19.07
C ASP A 74 3.91 8.27 -17.81
N GLN A 75 4.96 7.91 -17.06
CA GLN A 75 5.32 8.61 -15.83
C GLN A 75 5.77 10.07 -16.04
N GLN A 76 6.40 10.39 -17.18
CA GLN A 76 6.93 11.73 -17.45
C GLN A 76 6.03 12.55 -18.38
N PHE A 77 5.22 11.89 -19.21
CA PHE A 77 4.45 12.53 -20.28
C PHE A 77 2.93 12.42 -20.10
N SER A 78 2.45 11.88 -18.96
CA SER A 78 1.02 11.80 -18.60
C SER A 78 0.29 13.14 -18.57
N GLN A 79 1.00 14.25 -18.39
CA GLN A 79 0.44 15.61 -18.39
C GLN A 79 0.27 16.20 -19.80
N LEU A 80 0.85 15.59 -20.84
CA LEU A 80 0.69 16.05 -22.20
C LEU A 80 -0.69 15.66 -22.76
N PRO A 81 -1.29 16.51 -23.63
CA PRO A 81 -2.45 16.14 -24.42
C PRO A 81 -2.23 14.83 -25.19
N PRO A 82 -3.26 13.98 -25.37
CA PRO A 82 -3.11 12.65 -25.98
C PRO A 82 -2.38 12.65 -27.33
N GLU A 83 -2.73 13.59 -28.22
CA GLU A 83 -2.09 13.70 -29.53
C GLU A 83 -0.60 14.05 -29.43
N GLN A 84 -0.22 14.90 -28.47
CA GLN A 84 1.17 15.28 -28.25
C GLN A 84 1.98 14.15 -27.63
N ARG A 85 1.39 13.40 -26.70
CA ARG A 85 2.01 12.21 -26.10
C ARG A 85 2.28 11.15 -27.17
N ARG A 86 1.28 10.88 -28.01
CA ARG A 86 1.38 9.96 -29.13
C ARG A 86 2.46 10.37 -30.13
N ALA A 87 2.51 11.65 -30.49
CA ALA A 87 3.55 12.19 -31.36
C ALA A 87 4.96 12.06 -30.73
N ALA A 88 5.09 12.32 -29.42
CA ALA A 88 6.34 12.15 -28.69
C ALA A 88 6.79 10.68 -28.64
N ALA A 89 5.86 9.75 -28.38
CA ALA A 89 6.12 8.31 -28.39
C ALA A 89 6.58 7.83 -29.76
N LEU A 90 5.92 8.26 -30.84
CA LEU A 90 6.35 7.93 -32.20
C LEU A 90 7.74 8.50 -32.50
N SER A 91 8.02 9.75 -32.11
CA SER A 91 9.34 10.37 -32.29
C SER A 91 10.44 9.58 -31.57
N ALA A 92 10.20 9.17 -30.33
CA ALA A 92 11.15 8.36 -29.56
C ALA A 92 11.36 6.98 -30.20
N LEU A 93 10.30 6.33 -30.70
CA LEU A 93 10.41 5.06 -31.43
C LEU A 93 11.24 5.18 -32.70
N ILE A 94 11.05 6.25 -33.47
CA ILE A 94 11.86 6.50 -34.67
C ILE A 94 13.34 6.62 -34.30
N GLU A 95 13.67 7.39 -33.27
CA GLU A 95 15.04 7.55 -32.78
C GLU A 95 15.65 6.21 -32.33
N ILE A 96 14.91 5.44 -31.53
CA ILE A 96 15.31 4.08 -31.11
C ILE A 96 15.64 3.22 -32.33
N ARG A 97 14.78 3.19 -33.35
CA ARG A 97 14.99 2.36 -34.55
C ARG A 97 16.19 2.81 -35.38
N LEU A 98 16.42 4.12 -35.49
CA LEU A 98 17.60 4.65 -36.19
C LEU A 98 18.89 4.22 -35.49
N LEU A 99 18.96 4.36 -34.17
CA LEU A 99 20.14 3.97 -33.39
C LEU A 99 20.32 2.44 -33.34
N ALA A 100 19.22 1.68 -33.27
CA ALA A 100 19.27 0.22 -33.34
C ALA A 100 19.79 -0.25 -34.71
N SER A 101 19.32 0.34 -35.80
CA SER A 101 19.81 0.04 -37.16
C SER A 101 21.32 0.29 -37.29
N GLU A 102 21.80 1.41 -36.72
CA GLU A 102 23.24 1.73 -36.70
C GLU A 102 24.05 0.73 -35.86
N ALA A 103 23.49 0.28 -34.74
CA ALA A 103 24.11 -0.74 -33.89
C ALA A 103 24.25 -2.09 -34.62
N GLU A 104 23.19 -2.51 -35.34
CA GLU A 104 23.20 -3.71 -36.19
C GLU A 104 24.22 -3.59 -37.33
N ALA A 105 24.27 -2.43 -38.01
CA ALA A 105 25.24 -2.17 -39.07
C ALA A 105 26.69 -2.24 -38.56
N LYS A 106 26.93 -1.86 -37.31
CA LYS A 106 28.22 -1.98 -36.61
C LYS A 106 28.48 -3.37 -36.03
N GLY A 107 27.52 -4.30 -36.12
CA GLY A 107 27.62 -5.64 -35.57
C GLY A 107 27.59 -5.70 -34.04
N LEU A 108 27.08 -4.66 -33.37
CA LEU A 108 27.00 -4.62 -31.90
C LEU A 108 25.95 -5.61 -31.36
N ASP A 109 24.98 -5.98 -32.19
CA ASP A 109 23.98 -7.01 -31.94
C ASP A 109 24.59 -8.43 -31.81
N LYS A 110 25.80 -8.62 -32.35
CA LYS A 110 26.53 -9.90 -32.32
C LYS A 110 27.59 -9.94 -31.21
N ASP A 111 27.69 -8.88 -30.42
CA ASP A 111 28.61 -8.85 -29.29
C ASP A 111 28.15 -9.84 -28.21
N PRO A 112 29.03 -10.70 -27.66
CA PRO A 112 28.63 -11.67 -26.65
C PRO A 112 28.04 -11.05 -25.38
N GLU A 113 28.40 -9.82 -25.02
CA GLU A 113 27.78 -9.08 -23.91
C GLU A 113 26.35 -8.66 -24.27
N PHE A 114 26.13 -8.21 -25.50
CA PHE A 114 24.80 -7.88 -26.00
C PHE A 114 23.89 -9.13 -26.02
N GLU A 115 24.36 -10.25 -26.55
CA GLU A 115 23.60 -11.50 -26.57
C GLU A 115 23.22 -11.97 -25.15
N ARG A 116 24.17 -11.90 -24.20
CA ARG A 116 23.90 -12.21 -22.78
C ARG A 116 22.83 -11.30 -22.19
N ARG A 117 22.91 -10.00 -22.49
CA ARG A 117 21.94 -9.01 -22.03
C ARG A 117 20.55 -9.29 -22.62
N MET A 118 20.47 -9.62 -23.91
CA MET A 118 19.21 -9.95 -24.56
C MET A 118 18.59 -11.23 -24.00
N ALA A 119 19.39 -12.27 -23.77
CA ALA A 119 18.92 -13.49 -23.12
C ALA A 119 18.35 -13.20 -21.71
N PHE A 120 19.03 -12.37 -20.92
CA PHE A 120 18.54 -11.97 -19.59
C PHE A 120 17.21 -11.18 -19.67
N LEU A 121 17.10 -10.23 -20.60
CA LEU A 121 15.87 -9.46 -20.81
C LEU A 121 14.71 -10.35 -21.26
N GLN A 122 14.97 -11.32 -22.14
CA GLN A 122 13.98 -12.32 -22.55
C GLN A 122 13.48 -13.14 -21.35
N GLN A 123 14.37 -13.61 -20.48
CA GLN A 123 13.97 -14.33 -19.27
C GLN A 123 13.13 -13.46 -18.32
N ARG A 124 13.46 -12.16 -18.19
CA ARG A 124 12.64 -11.23 -17.40
C ARG A 124 11.25 -10.99 -18.00
N ALA A 125 11.16 -10.87 -19.32
CA ALA A 125 9.88 -10.71 -20.00
C ALA A 125 9.00 -11.96 -19.81
N LEU A 126 9.58 -13.15 -19.96
CA LEU A 126 8.88 -14.42 -19.70
C LEU A 126 8.43 -14.55 -18.24
N HIS A 127 9.29 -14.18 -17.30
CA HIS A 127 8.93 -14.12 -15.88
C HIS A 127 7.73 -13.19 -15.66
N SER A 128 7.77 -11.96 -16.19
CA SER A 128 6.67 -11.01 -16.07
C SER A 128 5.37 -11.53 -16.69
N ALA A 129 5.44 -12.17 -17.86
CA ALA A 129 4.28 -12.73 -18.54
C ALA A 129 3.61 -13.84 -17.72
N VAL A 130 4.40 -14.71 -17.07
CA VAL A 130 3.86 -15.74 -16.17
C VAL A 130 3.22 -15.11 -14.92
N ILE A 131 3.82 -14.07 -14.34
CA ILE A 131 3.18 -13.39 -13.20
C ILE A 131 1.86 -12.76 -13.63
N ASP A 132 1.82 -12.10 -14.78
CA ASP A 132 0.59 -11.50 -15.28
C ASP A 132 -0.51 -12.56 -15.53
N SER A 133 -0.19 -13.66 -16.24
CA SER A 133 -1.16 -14.69 -16.61
C SER A 133 -1.56 -15.63 -15.46
N GLU A 134 -0.63 -15.93 -14.54
CA GLU A 134 -0.85 -16.93 -13.49
C GLU A 134 -1.16 -16.32 -12.12
N VAL A 135 -0.82 -15.05 -11.90
CA VAL A 135 -0.98 -14.38 -10.60
C VAL A 135 -1.94 -13.19 -10.74
N SER A 136 -1.58 -12.17 -11.51
CA SER A 136 -2.32 -10.90 -11.55
C SER A 136 -3.71 -11.06 -12.16
N SER A 137 -3.81 -11.66 -13.35
CA SER A 137 -5.08 -11.84 -14.08
C SER A 137 -6.05 -12.81 -13.42
N LYS A 138 -5.55 -13.67 -12.51
CA LYS A 138 -6.38 -14.60 -11.77
C LYS A 138 -7.04 -14.01 -10.53
N ILE A 139 -6.59 -12.84 -10.05
CA ILE A 139 -7.19 -12.20 -8.87
C ILE A 139 -8.44 -11.43 -9.30
N THR A 140 -9.58 -12.01 -8.97
CA THR A 140 -10.91 -11.47 -9.22
C THR A 140 -11.39 -10.62 -8.04
N ASP A 141 -12.36 -9.74 -8.31
CA ASP A 141 -13.04 -8.97 -7.25
C ASP A 141 -13.79 -9.89 -6.26
N GLU A 142 -14.20 -11.08 -6.70
CA GLU A 142 -14.79 -12.12 -5.85
C GLU A 142 -13.78 -12.67 -4.83
N GLU A 143 -12.56 -12.99 -5.26
CA GLU A 143 -11.50 -13.46 -4.35
C GLU A 143 -11.08 -12.39 -3.35
N ILE A 144 -11.01 -11.12 -3.79
CA ILE A 144 -10.72 -9.98 -2.92
C ILE A 144 -11.81 -9.85 -1.85
N ARG A 145 -13.09 -9.94 -2.25
CA ARG A 145 -14.22 -9.89 -1.32
C ARG A 145 -14.22 -11.07 -0.36
N LYS A 146 -14.01 -12.28 -0.85
CA LYS A 146 -13.91 -13.48 -0.02
C LYS A 146 -12.80 -13.38 1.03
N ARG A 147 -11.63 -12.84 0.66
CA ARG A 147 -10.53 -12.60 1.59
C ARG A 147 -10.92 -11.58 2.67
N TYR A 148 -11.54 -10.45 2.28
CA TYR A 148 -12.07 -9.46 3.23
C TYR A 148 -13.05 -10.09 4.22
N ASP A 149 -14.06 -10.81 3.73
CA ASP A 149 -15.09 -11.42 4.56
C ASP A 149 -14.48 -12.45 5.54
N THR A 150 -13.45 -13.18 5.10
CA THR A 150 -12.70 -14.11 5.95
C THR A 150 -11.93 -13.38 7.05
N GLU A 151 -11.21 -12.31 6.69
CA GLU A 151 -10.44 -11.52 7.67
C GLU A 151 -11.36 -10.85 8.71
N VAL A 152 -12.47 -10.25 8.25
CA VAL A 152 -13.47 -9.63 9.12
C VAL A 152 -14.13 -10.65 10.05
N SER A 153 -14.52 -11.82 9.54
CA SER A 153 -15.16 -12.86 10.36
C SER A 153 -14.19 -13.53 11.33
N SER A 154 -12.90 -13.61 10.98
CA SER A 154 -11.86 -14.20 11.83
C SER A 154 -11.30 -13.24 12.87
N THR A 155 -11.55 -11.94 12.74
CA THR A 155 -11.07 -10.92 13.67
C THR A 155 -12.17 -10.61 14.69
N PRO A 156 -11.96 -10.89 15.99
CA PRO A 156 -12.93 -10.53 17.02
C PRO A 156 -13.18 -9.02 17.01
N PRO A 157 -14.43 -8.57 17.15
CA PRO A 157 -14.70 -7.15 17.22
C PRO A 157 -13.95 -6.52 18.38
N VAL A 158 -13.22 -5.44 18.11
CA VAL A 158 -12.54 -4.67 19.16
C VAL A 158 -13.62 -3.86 19.88
N ASN A 159 -14.01 -4.31 21.06
CA ASN A 159 -14.90 -3.57 21.92
C ASN A 159 -14.09 -2.50 22.64
N GLU A 160 -14.54 -1.25 22.55
CA GLU A 160 -14.00 -0.13 23.29
C GLU A 160 -15.01 0.31 24.34
N VAL A 161 -14.50 0.68 25.51
CA VAL A 161 -15.27 1.23 26.60
C VAL A 161 -14.83 2.67 26.79
N LYS A 162 -15.80 3.59 26.89
CA LYS A 162 -15.55 4.93 27.42
C LYS A 162 -15.81 4.91 28.91
N ALA A 163 -14.81 5.25 29.73
CA ALA A 163 -14.97 5.27 31.18
C ALA A 163 -14.34 6.49 31.84
N ARG A 164 -14.85 6.81 33.02
CA ARG A 164 -14.23 7.69 34.00
C ARG A 164 -13.71 6.87 35.16
N HIS A 165 -12.69 7.37 35.85
CA HIS A 165 -12.24 6.75 37.09
C HIS A 165 -11.91 7.76 38.20
N ILE A 166 -11.91 7.27 39.43
CA ILE A 166 -11.38 7.98 40.60
C ILE A 166 -10.34 7.06 41.22
N LEU A 167 -9.08 7.47 41.21
CA LEU A 167 -7.99 6.73 41.82
C LEU A 167 -7.74 7.29 43.23
N VAL A 168 -7.65 6.43 44.22
CA VAL A 168 -7.31 6.79 45.60
C VAL A 168 -6.31 5.78 46.19
N LYS A 169 -5.70 6.12 47.32
CA LYS A 169 -4.60 5.32 47.87
C LYS A 169 -5.11 4.14 48.69
N THR A 170 -6.26 4.28 49.33
CA THR A 170 -6.79 3.28 50.26
C THR A 170 -8.15 2.76 49.81
N LYS A 171 -8.50 1.56 50.26
CA LYS A 171 -9.80 0.96 49.97
C LYS A 171 -10.92 1.76 50.64
N GLU A 172 -10.65 2.28 51.84
CA GLU A 172 -11.59 3.04 52.65
C GLU A 172 -12.00 4.35 51.96
N GLU A 173 -11.06 5.02 51.29
CA GLU A 173 -11.33 6.22 50.48
C GLU A 173 -12.27 5.87 49.31
N ALA A 174 -12.00 4.77 48.61
CA ALA A 174 -12.80 4.32 47.48
C ALA A 174 -14.22 3.90 47.92
N ASP A 175 -14.33 3.17 49.05
CA ASP A 175 -15.61 2.79 49.64
C ASP A 175 -16.43 4.03 50.05
N ALA A 176 -15.78 5.08 50.57
CA ALA A 176 -16.45 6.33 50.92
C ALA A 176 -17.03 7.04 49.68
N ILE A 177 -16.27 7.08 48.59
CA ILE A 177 -16.71 7.64 47.30
C ILE A 177 -17.90 6.85 46.75
N ILE A 178 -17.86 5.51 46.79
CA ILE A 178 -18.98 4.66 46.35
C ILE A 178 -20.24 4.97 47.15
N LYS A 179 -20.14 5.16 48.47
CA LYS A 179 -21.29 5.55 49.31
C LYS A 179 -21.86 6.92 48.94
N GLN A 180 -21.00 7.88 48.58
CA GLN A 180 -21.45 9.20 48.11
C GLN A 180 -22.16 9.09 46.75
N LEU A 181 -21.66 8.25 45.84
CA LEU A 181 -22.33 7.96 44.57
C LEU A 181 -23.68 7.26 44.77
N ASP A 182 -23.76 6.30 45.70
CA ASP A 182 -25.01 5.60 46.04
C ASP A 182 -26.05 6.58 46.65
N ALA A 183 -25.61 7.65 47.30
CA ALA A 183 -26.47 8.73 47.80
C ALA A 183 -26.88 9.76 46.73
N GLY A 184 -26.53 9.54 45.45
CA GLY A 184 -26.84 10.43 44.34
C GLY A 184 -25.79 11.52 44.07
N GLY A 185 -24.57 11.34 44.57
CA GLY A 185 -23.44 12.21 44.27
C GLY A 185 -23.07 12.22 42.78
N ASP A 186 -22.53 13.36 42.32
CA ASP A 186 -22.05 13.49 40.94
C ASP A 186 -20.62 12.93 40.80
N PHE A 187 -20.44 12.00 39.86
CA PHE A 187 -19.17 11.31 39.67
C PHE A 187 -18.05 12.27 39.24
N GLU A 188 -18.36 13.24 38.37
CA GLU A 188 -17.38 14.17 37.83
C GLU A 188 -16.81 15.07 38.93
N LYS A 189 -17.68 15.60 39.79
CA LYS A 189 -17.28 16.39 40.96
C LYS A 189 -16.43 15.58 41.93
N LEU A 190 -16.87 14.37 42.28
CA LEU A 190 -16.12 13.50 43.18
C LEU A 190 -14.76 13.12 42.61
N ALA A 191 -14.67 12.92 41.29
CA ALA A 191 -13.40 12.68 40.61
C ALA A 191 -12.47 13.89 40.71
N ASN A 192 -12.93 15.10 40.37
CA ASN A 192 -12.14 16.32 40.44
C ASN A 192 -11.63 16.61 41.87
N GLU A 193 -12.44 16.31 42.88
CA GLU A 193 -12.11 16.56 44.29
C GLU A 193 -11.17 15.50 44.89
N ASN A 194 -11.37 14.22 44.55
CA ASN A 194 -10.77 13.12 45.31
C ASN A 194 -9.71 12.33 44.55
N THR A 195 -9.65 12.41 43.21
CA THR A 195 -8.72 11.57 42.45
C THR A 195 -7.26 11.96 42.73
N THR A 196 -6.43 10.95 42.97
CA THR A 196 -4.98 11.09 43.06
C THR A 196 -4.31 10.94 41.70
N ASP A 197 -5.05 10.57 40.65
CA ASP A 197 -4.55 10.59 39.27
C ASP A 197 -4.37 12.05 38.78
N PRO A 198 -3.14 12.50 38.46
CA PRO A 198 -2.91 13.85 37.96
C PRO A 198 -3.67 14.18 36.67
N SER A 199 -3.92 13.19 35.81
CA SER A 199 -4.59 13.38 34.51
C SER A 199 -6.10 13.58 34.62
N GLY A 200 -6.70 13.17 35.75
CA GLY A 200 -8.14 13.15 35.95
C GLY A 200 -8.73 14.33 36.74
N LYS A 201 -7.90 15.19 37.35
CA LYS A 201 -8.33 16.21 38.34
C LYS A 201 -9.20 17.35 37.79
N GLU A 202 -9.11 17.64 36.50
CA GLU A 202 -9.87 18.71 35.86
C GLU A 202 -10.84 18.21 34.78
N THR A 203 -10.74 16.92 34.45
CA THR A 203 -11.55 16.26 33.41
C THR A 203 -12.63 15.36 34.01
N GLY A 204 -12.76 15.35 35.33
CA GLY A 204 -13.66 14.44 36.04
C GLY A 204 -13.30 12.98 35.86
N GLY A 205 -11.99 12.70 35.78
CA GLY A 205 -11.45 11.36 35.59
C GLY A 205 -11.72 10.73 34.22
N ASP A 206 -12.04 11.50 33.18
CA ASP A 206 -12.31 10.96 31.83
C ASP A 206 -11.06 10.32 31.21
N LEU A 207 -11.17 9.06 30.83
CA LEU A 207 -10.12 8.29 30.16
C LEU A 207 -10.33 8.19 28.65
N GLY A 208 -11.45 8.70 28.12
CA GLY A 208 -11.85 8.49 26.73
C GLY A 208 -12.18 7.02 26.44
N TYR A 209 -12.20 6.66 25.15
CA TYR A 209 -12.40 5.27 24.72
C TYR A 209 -11.07 4.51 24.80
N PHE A 210 -11.13 3.29 25.34
CA PHE A 210 -10.03 2.35 25.30
C PHE A 210 -10.52 0.94 24.98
N GLY A 211 -9.71 0.20 24.24
CA GLY A 211 -9.88 -1.21 23.92
C GLY A 211 -8.97 -2.12 24.76
N PRO A 212 -9.00 -3.44 24.47
CA PRO A 212 -8.21 -4.43 25.19
C PRO A 212 -6.70 -4.16 25.11
N GLY A 213 -5.99 -4.33 26.22
CA GLY A 213 -4.54 -4.16 26.33
C GLY A 213 -4.06 -2.71 26.48
N GLN A 214 -4.97 -1.74 26.56
CA GLN A 214 -4.63 -0.33 26.79
C GLN A 214 -4.64 0.07 28.27
N MET A 215 -5.29 -0.72 29.13
CA MET A 215 -5.37 -0.51 30.58
C MET A 215 -4.75 -1.69 31.34
N VAL A 216 -4.50 -1.52 32.64
CA VAL A 216 -4.05 -2.63 33.49
C VAL A 216 -5.15 -3.71 33.61
N PRO A 217 -4.80 -5.01 33.69
CA PRO A 217 -5.76 -6.10 33.56
C PRO A 217 -6.94 -6.05 34.53
N GLU A 218 -6.70 -5.64 35.78
CA GLU A 218 -7.73 -5.55 36.82
C GLU A 218 -8.74 -4.45 36.52
N PHE A 219 -8.26 -3.29 36.07
CA PHE A 219 -9.09 -2.16 35.67
C PHE A 219 -9.92 -2.50 34.45
N GLU A 220 -9.26 -3.05 33.42
CA GLU A 220 -9.91 -3.44 32.17
C GLU A 220 -11.05 -4.43 32.43
N LYS A 221 -10.76 -5.52 33.16
CA LYS A 221 -11.76 -6.53 33.50
C LYS A 221 -12.99 -5.93 34.20
N ALA A 222 -12.79 -5.01 35.13
CA ALA A 222 -13.89 -4.35 35.83
C ALA A 222 -14.67 -3.39 34.91
N ALA A 223 -13.98 -2.56 34.12
CA ALA A 223 -14.62 -1.63 33.20
C ALA A 223 -15.44 -2.35 32.12
N PHE A 224 -14.91 -3.42 31.52
CA PHE A 224 -15.63 -4.18 30.50
C PHE A 224 -16.84 -4.94 31.06
N ALA A 225 -16.86 -5.29 32.36
CA ALA A 225 -17.97 -5.97 33.02
C ALA A 225 -19.12 -5.04 33.44
N LEU A 226 -18.89 -3.73 33.55
CA LEU A 226 -19.91 -2.76 33.98
C LEU A 226 -20.88 -2.40 32.86
N ASP A 227 -22.18 -2.23 33.17
CA ASP A 227 -23.15 -1.70 32.21
C ASP A 227 -22.92 -0.21 31.92
N VAL A 228 -23.39 0.25 30.76
CA VAL A 228 -23.33 1.67 30.38
C VAL A 228 -24.13 2.51 31.38
N GLY A 229 -23.49 3.56 31.90
CA GLY A 229 -24.04 4.43 32.95
C GLY A 229 -23.79 3.93 34.38
N ALA A 230 -23.36 2.68 34.57
CA ALA A 230 -23.06 2.12 35.87
C ALA A 230 -21.64 2.45 36.33
N TYR A 231 -21.45 2.43 37.65
CA TYR A 231 -20.14 2.49 38.28
C TYR A 231 -19.87 1.25 39.15
N SER A 232 -18.58 0.98 39.39
CA SER A 232 -18.11 -0.14 40.20
C SER A 232 -18.66 -0.04 41.63
N LYS A 233 -19.37 -1.08 42.07
CA LYS A 233 -19.91 -1.17 43.44
C LYS A 233 -18.88 -1.63 44.47
N GLU A 234 -17.74 -2.11 44.01
CA GLU A 234 -16.58 -2.46 44.83
C GLU A 234 -15.33 -1.74 44.30
N PRO A 235 -14.41 -1.30 45.17
CA PRO A 235 -13.13 -0.74 44.73
C PRO A 235 -12.32 -1.74 43.93
N VAL A 236 -11.80 -1.30 42.78
CA VAL A 236 -10.95 -2.12 41.91
C VAL A 236 -9.49 -1.85 42.27
N GLN A 237 -8.79 -2.86 42.79
CA GLN A 237 -7.38 -2.72 43.17
C GLN A 237 -6.47 -2.87 41.94
N SER A 238 -5.48 -1.99 41.83
CA SER A 238 -4.36 -2.13 40.90
C SER A 238 -3.03 -1.80 41.60
N GLN A 239 -1.93 -1.89 40.85
CA GLN A 239 -0.62 -1.42 41.31
C GLN A 239 -0.56 0.08 41.66
N PHE A 240 -1.54 0.88 41.22
CA PHE A 240 -1.58 2.33 41.45
C PHE A 240 -2.42 2.73 42.67
N GLY A 241 -3.18 1.80 43.26
CA GLY A 241 -4.11 2.05 44.35
C GLY A 241 -5.47 1.41 44.12
N PHE A 242 -6.53 2.11 44.51
CA PHE A 242 -7.91 1.67 44.36
C PHE A 242 -8.69 2.59 43.42
N HIS A 243 -9.39 2.00 42.46
CA HIS A 243 -10.18 2.70 41.46
C HIS A 243 -11.68 2.55 41.75
N VAL A 244 -12.42 3.64 41.60
CA VAL A 244 -13.86 3.62 41.34
C VAL A 244 -14.04 3.94 39.86
N ILE A 245 -14.72 3.08 39.12
CA ILE A 245 -14.83 3.16 37.65
C ILE A 245 -16.28 3.43 37.29
N LYS A 246 -16.55 4.34 36.35
CA LYS A 246 -17.87 4.54 35.73
C LYS A 246 -17.77 4.37 34.24
N VAL A 247 -18.60 3.52 33.65
CA VAL A 247 -18.69 3.36 32.20
C VAL A 247 -19.71 4.36 31.65
N GLU A 248 -19.30 5.16 30.68
CA GLU A 248 -20.15 6.14 30.01
C GLU A 248 -20.70 5.62 28.68
N ASP A 249 -19.93 4.81 27.96
CA ASP A 249 -20.34 4.24 26.69
C ASP A 249 -19.57 2.95 26.38
N LYS A 250 -20.14 2.13 25.51
CA LYS A 250 -19.45 0.99 24.90
C LYS A 250 -19.72 0.99 23.41
N ARG A 251 -18.66 0.86 22.61
CA ARG A 251 -18.79 0.74 21.16
C ARG A 251 -17.97 -0.42 20.64
N THR A 252 -18.46 -1.04 19.59
CA THR A 252 -17.69 -2.02 18.83
C THR A 252 -17.05 -1.30 17.65
N GLN A 253 -15.72 -1.30 17.57
CA GLN A 253 -15.06 -0.84 16.35
C GLN A 253 -15.51 -1.74 15.20
N GLN A 254 -16.06 -1.10 14.17
CA GLN A 254 -16.36 -1.79 12.93
C GLN A 254 -15.06 -2.02 12.17
N PRO A 255 -14.94 -3.16 11.47
CA PRO A 255 -13.84 -3.35 10.54
C PRO A 255 -13.83 -2.21 9.49
N PRO A 256 -12.65 -1.90 8.90
CA PRO A 256 -12.58 -0.97 7.78
C PRO A 256 -13.53 -1.38 6.67
N ALA A 257 -14.14 -0.41 5.98
CA ALA A 257 -15.05 -0.72 4.88
C ALA A 257 -14.29 -1.37 3.71
N PHE A 258 -14.93 -2.32 3.01
CA PHE A 258 -14.33 -3.05 1.89
C PHE A 258 -13.62 -2.13 0.90
N ASP A 259 -14.27 -1.04 0.47
CA ASP A 259 -13.73 -0.12 -0.53
C ASP A 259 -12.47 0.62 -0.04
N GLN A 260 -12.28 0.78 1.27
CA GLN A 260 -11.08 1.41 1.85
C GLN A 260 -9.87 0.48 1.82
N VAL A 261 -10.09 -0.84 1.83
CA VAL A 261 -9.03 -1.84 1.94
C VAL A 261 -8.91 -2.75 0.71
N LYS A 262 -9.78 -2.60 -0.29
CA LYS A 262 -9.80 -3.42 -1.52
C LYS A 262 -8.43 -3.55 -2.16
N ASP A 263 -7.73 -2.44 -2.36
CA ASP A 263 -6.41 -2.42 -3.02
C ASP A 263 -5.30 -3.01 -2.14
N GLN A 264 -5.41 -2.83 -0.82
CA GLN A 264 -4.51 -3.47 0.14
C GLN A 264 -4.68 -4.99 0.10
N ILE A 265 -5.91 -5.49 0.10
CA ILE A 265 -6.22 -6.92 0.03
C ILE A 265 -5.76 -7.50 -1.31
N ARG A 266 -6.00 -6.80 -2.42
CA ARG A 266 -5.46 -7.18 -3.74
C ARG A 266 -3.94 -7.32 -3.70
N SER A 267 -3.24 -6.38 -3.09
CA SER A 267 -1.77 -6.42 -2.95
C SER A 267 -1.29 -7.59 -2.09
N ILE A 268 -2.05 -7.96 -1.06
CA ILE A 268 -1.78 -9.15 -0.23
C ILE A 268 -1.95 -10.42 -1.07
N LEU A 269 -3.08 -10.56 -1.78
CA LEU A 269 -3.34 -11.71 -2.64
C LEU A 269 -2.30 -11.85 -3.76
N LEU A 270 -1.89 -10.75 -4.40
CA LEU A 270 -0.81 -10.74 -5.40
C LEU A 270 0.47 -11.33 -4.83
N ARG A 271 0.87 -10.89 -3.64
CA ARG A 271 2.09 -11.36 -2.97
C ARG A 271 1.98 -12.83 -2.59
N GLU A 272 0.86 -13.24 -2.00
CA GLU A 272 0.63 -14.63 -1.58
C GLU A 272 0.63 -15.58 -2.77
N ASN A 273 -0.12 -15.27 -3.82
CA ASN A 273 -0.20 -16.08 -5.03
C ASN A 273 1.15 -16.15 -5.75
N TYR A 274 1.90 -15.04 -5.81
CA TYR A 274 3.27 -15.02 -6.32
C TYR A 274 4.19 -15.98 -5.54
N PHE A 275 4.22 -15.87 -4.21
CA PHE A 275 5.08 -16.74 -3.39
C PHE A 275 4.66 -18.20 -3.49
N ALA A 276 3.35 -18.49 -3.53
CA ALA A 276 2.84 -19.84 -3.69
C ALA A 276 3.28 -20.45 -5.04
N LEU A 277 3.18 -19.68 -6.13
CA LEU A 277 3.62 -20.10 -7.46
C LEU A 277 5.12 -20.37 -7.49
N VAL A 278 5.94 -19.43 -7.01
CA VAL A 278 7.40 -19.57 -6.98
C VAL A 278 7.83 -20.75 -6.11
N LYS A 279 7.19 -20.94 -4.94
CA LYS A 279 7.45 -22.09 -4.06
C LYS A 279 7.14 -23.41 -4.77
N SER A 280 6.00 -23.48 -5.47
CA SER A 280 5.63 -24.66 -6.24
C SER A 280 6.64 -24.97 -7.36
N LEU A 281 7.02 -23.96 -8.14
CA LEU A 281 7.99 -24.12 -9.23
C LEU A 281 9.38 -24.52 -8.71
N ARG A 282 9.82 -23.92 -7.60
CA ARG A 282 11.09 -24.26 -6.94
C ARG A 282 11.09 -25.70 -6.43
N GLY A 283 9.99 -26.14 -5.81
CA GLY A 283 9.86 -27.52 -5.32
C GLY A 283 9.89 -28.58 -6.42
N ALA A 284 9.47 -28.23 -7.64
CA ALA A 284 9.53 -29.11 -8.81
C ALA A 284 10.87 -29.03 -9.58
N ALA A 285 11.68 -28.02 -9.32
CA ALA A 285 12.91 -27.76 -10.06
C ALA A 285 14.13 -28.44 -9.43
N LYS A 286 15.05 -28.90 -10.27
CA LYS A 286 16.41 -29.27 -9.84
C LYS A 286 17.30 -28.04 -9.91
N VAL A 287 17.57 -27.41 -8.77
CA VAL A 287 18.46 -26.25 -8.66
C VAL A 287 19.81 -26.71 -8.10
N ASP A 288 20.87 -26.50 -8.87
CA ASP A 288 22.25 -26.75 -8.43
C ASP A 288 23.01 -25.42 -8.40
N ILE A 289 23.54 -25.06 -7.23
CA ILE A 289 24.25 -23.81 -7.00
C ILE A 289 25.72 -24.18 -6.78
N ALA A 290 26.54 -23.93 -7.80
CA ALA A 290 27.96 -24.26 -7.80
C ALA A 290 28.77 -23.40 -6.81
N ASP A 291 28.36 -22.14 -6.62
CA ASP A 291 29.01 -21.23 -5.68
C ASP A 291 28.54 -21.53 -4.25
N ALA A 292 29.47 -21.94 -3.38
CA ALA A 292 29.16 -22.37 -2.02
C ALA A 292 28.68 -21.23 -1.10
N GLU A 293 29.17 -20.00 -1.30
CA GLU A 293 28.77 -18.85 -0.49
C GLU A 293 27.36 -18.41 -0.86
N LEU A 294 27.06 -18.34 -2.16
CA LEU A 294 25.72 -18.03 -2.66
C LEU A 294 24.72 -19.13 -2.31
N LYS A 295 25.13 -20.39 -2.40
CA LYS A 295 24.29 -21.52 -1.98
C LYS A 295 23.88 -21.37 -0.52
N LYS A 296 24.86 -21.15 0.37
CA LYS A 296 24.62 -20.93 1.79
C LYS A 296 23.71 -19.73 2.05
N ALA A 297 23.94 -18.61 1.35
CA ALA A 297 23.12 -17.41 1.51
C ALA A 297 21.66 -17.66 1.08
N ILE A 298 21.43 -18.36 -0.03
CA ILE A 298 20.07 -18.68 -0.52
C ILE A 298 19.37 -19.65 0.43
N GLU A 299 20.05 -20.70 0.90
CA GLU A 299 19.48 -21.66 1.86
C GLU A 299 19.09 -21.01 3.19
N GLN A 300 19.84 -19.99 3.65
CA GLN A 300 19.49 -19.22 4.83
C GLN A 300 18.24 -18.35 4.62
N VAL A 301 18.08 -17.76 3.44
CA VAL A 301 16.87 -16.98 3.11
C VAL A 301 15.66 -17.88 2.96
N ASP A 302 15.80 -19.00 2.24
CA ASP A 302 14.72 -19.97 2.00
C ASP A 302 14.29 -20.68 3.29
N GLY A 303 15.20 -20.89 4.25
CA GLY A 303 14.89 -21.50 5.55
C GLY A 303 14.30 -20.53 6.59
N ALA A 304 14.32 -19.22 6.33
CA ALA A 304 13.77 -18.19 7.21
C ALA A 304 12.35 -17.74 6.84
N GLN A 305 11.79 -18.26 5.74
CA GLN A 305 10.43 -18.00 5.23
C GLN A 305 9.49 -19.18 5.46
#